data_AF-A0A1X2GDF9-F1
#
_entry.id   AF-A0A1X2GDF9-F1
#
_cell.length_a   1.000
_cell.length_b   1.000
_cell.length_c   1.000
_cell.angle_alpha   90.00
_cell.angle_beta   90.00
_cell.angle_gamma   90.00
#
_symmetry.space_group_name_H-M   'P 1'
#
loop_
_entity.id
_entity.type
_entity.pdbx_description
1 polymer ?
#
loop_
_entity_poly.entity_id
_entity_poly.type
_entity_poly.pdbx_seq_one_letter_code
_entity_poly.pdbx_strand_id
1 'polypeptide(L)'
;MDTLLQEKNLVSAFEKLSPETIRIARLDSMKPFQRLPNTCLELSVEQCQPTIDFPKRPAWSYDITKEQLELQEKRAFDQWKVSLYETYGHSGQLSWFEQNLEVWRQLWRVLEMSDILLLVMDIRKGRKKCYRMIP
;
A
#
# COMPACT_ATOMS: atom_id res chain seq x y z
N MET A 1 15.29 -4.37 30.05
CA MET A 1 16.27 -3.42 29.50
C MET A 1 16.90 -4.08 28.28
N ASP A 2 16.11 -4.29 27.23
CA ASP A 2 16.58 -4.82 25.93
C ASP A 2 15.58 -4.34 24.86
N THR A 3 15.59 -3.03 24.66
CA THR A 3 15.10 -2.37 23.43
C THR A 3 16.32 -1.78 22.76
N LEU A 4 17.32 -2.62 22.52
CA LEU A 4 18.49 -2.28 21.72
C LEU A 4 18.05 -2.29 20.26
N LEU A 5 18.04 -1.09 19.67
CA LEU A 5 18.09 -0.83 18.23
C LEU A 5 17.28 -1.83 17.41
N GLN A 6 15.98 -1.57 17.27
CA GLN A 6 15.26 -2.11 16.12
C GLN A 6 16.00 -1.59 14.90
N GLU A 7 16.90 -2.43 14.35
CA GLU A 7 17.63 -2.13 13.14
C GLU A 7 16.60 -1.60 12.14
N LYS A 8 16.86 -0.41 11.61
CA LYS A 8 16.02 0.25 10.62
C LYS A 8 16.17 -0.49 9.28
N ASN A 9 15.82 -1.76 9.30
CA ASN A 9 15.91 -2.67 8.18
C ASN A 9 14.76 -2.32 7.24
N LEU A 10 15.13 -1.91 6.03
CA LEU A 10 14.22 -1.61 4.93
C LEU A 10 13.69 -2.92 4.31
N VAL A 11 13.15 -3.77 5.17
CA VAL A 11 12.54 -5.04 4.78
C VAL A 11 11.05 -4.79 4.66
N SER A 12 10.50 -5.12 3.49
CA SER A 12 9.07 -5.04 3.26
C SER A 12 8.31 -6.03 4.15
N ALA A 13 7.24 -5.53 4.75
CA ALA A 13 6.38 -6.26 5.66
C ALA A 13 4.92 -6.12 5.19
N PHE A 14 4.39 -7.18 4.58
CA PHE A 14 2.98 -7.26 4.19
C PHE A 14 2.24 -8.28 5.05
N GLU A 15 0.96 -8.01 5.31
CA GLU A 15 0.09 -8.99 5.95
C GLU A 15 -0.06 -10.23 5.05
N LYS A 16 0.26 -11.41 5.60
CA LYS A 16 0.19 -12.65 4.83
C LYS A 16 -1.26 -13.13 4.72
N LEU A 17 -1.69 -13.39 3.49
CA LEU A 17 -2.97 -14.05 3.23
C LEU A 17 -2.98 -15.45 3.86
N SER A 18 -4.17 -15.93 4.22
CA SER A 18 -4.33 -17.28 4.76
C SER A 18 -3.82 -18.33 3.76
N PRO A 19 -3.25 -19.46 4.23
CA PRO A 19 -2.80 -20.55 3.35
C PRO A 19 -3.90 -21.04 2.41
N GLU A 20 -5.14 -21.07 2.89
CA GLU A 20 -6.31 -21.49 2.13
C GLU A 20 -6.64 -20.50 0.99
N THR A 21 -6.62 -19.19 1.28
CA THR A 21 -6.79 -18.15 0.26
C THR A 21 -5.71 -18.25 -0.82
N ILE A 22 -4.46 -18.49 -0.43
CA ILE A 22 -3.33 -18.67 -1.36
C ILE A 22 -3.54 -19.91 -2.23
N ARG A 23 -3.97 -21.02 -1.62
CA ARG A 23 -4.27 -22.28 -2.32
C ARG A 23 -5.38 -22.10 -3.36
N ILE A 24 -6.48 -21.46 -2.98
CA ILE A 24 -7.60 -21.14 -3.89
C ILE A 24 -7.11 -20.26 -5.05
N ALA A 25 -6.41 -19.17 -4.76
CA ALA A 25 -5.89 -18.27 -5.79
C ALA A 25 -4.92 -18.97 -6.76
N ARG A 26 -4.10 -19.90 -6.26
CA ARG A 26 -3.22 -20.73 -7.08
C ARG A 26 -4.03 -21.63 -8.02
N LEU A 27 -5.03 -22.35 -7.48
CA LEU A 27 -5.90 -23.22 -8.28
C LEU A 27 -6.68 -22.43 -9.34
N ASP A 28 -7.19 -21.25 -8.98
CA ASP A 28 -7.87 -20.36 -9.93
C ASP A 28 -6.94 -19.88 -11.05
N SER A 29 -5.67 -19.62 -10.73
CA SER A 29 -4.66 -19.23 -11.72
C SER A 29 -4.26 -20.36 -12.66
N MET A 30 -4.52 -21.62 -12.30
CA MET A 30 -4.26 -22.80 -13.13
C MET A 30 -5.40 -23.11 -14.11
N LYS A 31 -6.54 -22.42 -13.99
CA LYS A 31 -7.66 -22.57 -14.94
C LYS A 31 -7.27 -21.97 -16.30
N PRO A 32 -7.68 -22.58 -17.43
CA PRO A 32 -7.40 -22.05 -18.76
C PRO A 32 -7.86 -20.60 -18.90
N PHE A 33 -6.99 -19.76 -19.48
CA PHE A 33 -7.34 -18.37 -19.74
C PHE A 33 -8.41 -18.31 -20.84
N GLN A 34 -9.58 -17.80 -20.50
CA GLN A 34 -10.64 -17.52 -21.46
C GLN A 34 -10.53 -16.07 -21.94
N ARG A 35 -10.25 -15.89 -23.23
CA ARG A 35 -10.22 -14.55 -23.83
C ARG A 35 -11.61 -13.95 -23.82
N LEU A 36 -11.75 -12.78 -23.21
CA LEU A 36 -12.98 -12.01 -23.21
C LEU A 36 -13.12 -11.23 -24.54
N PRO A 37 -14.35 -10.92 -24.98
CA PRO A 37 -14.57 -10.04 -26.12
C PRO A 37 -14.07 -8.63 -25.82
N ASN A 38 -13.72 -7.87 -26.86
CA ASN A 38 -13.12 -6.54 -26.72
C ASN A 38 -13.95 -5.57 -25.87
N THR A 39 -15.28 -5.66 -25.96
CA THR A 39 -16.21 -4.85 -25.16
C THR A 39 -16.09 -5.06 -23.65
N CYS A 40 -15.53 -6.19 -23.22
CA CYS A 40 -15.31 -6.53 -21.81
C CYS A 40 -13.86 -6.30 -21.36
N LEU A 41 -13.01 -5.72 -22.22
CA LEU A 41 -11.64 -5.32 -21.87
C LEU A 41 -11.56 -3.88 -21.35
N GLU A 42 -12.64 -3.11 -21.52
CA GLU A 42 -12.77 -1.74 -21.03
C GLU A 42 -13.39 -1.71 -19.64
N LEU A 43 -12.92 -0.79 -18.80
CA LEU A 43 -13.37 -0.61 -17.43
C LEU A 43 -13.82 0.82 -17.26
N SER A 44 -15.04 0.99 -16.77
CA SER A 44 -15.52 2.31 -16.37
C SER A 44 -14.96 2.68 -15.00
N VAL A 45 -14.84 3.98 -14.73
CA VAL A 45 -14.22 4.50 -13.49
C VAL A 45 -14.96 3.99 -12.25
N GLU A 46 -16.28 3.82 -12.37
CA GLU A 46 -17.17 3.38 -11.30
C GLU A 46 -16.97 1.90 -10.95
N GLN A 47 -16.29 1.12 -11.82
CA GLN A 47 -15.97 -0.29 -11.58
C GLN A 47 -14.62 -0.49 -10.89
N CYS A 48 -13.82 0.57 -10.76
CA CYS A 48 -12.60 0.53 -9.97
C CYS A 48 -12.94 0.48 -8.48
N GLN A 49 -12.22 -0.36 -7.74
CA GLN A 49 -12.37 -0.46 -6.28
C GLN A 49 -12.21 0.90 -5.60
N PRO A 50 -12.83 1.11 -4.42
CA PRO A 50 -12.73 2.36 -3.70
C PRO A 50 -11.26 2.72 -3.46
N THR A 51 -10.95 4.00 -3.66
CA THR A 51 -9.62 4.55 -3.47
C THR A 51 -9.27 4.48 -1.99
N ILE A 52 -8.28 3.65 -1.64
CA ILE A 52 -7.68 3.65 -0.31
C ILE A 52 -6.62 4.75 -0.27
N ASP A 53 -6.74 5.69 0.67
CA ASP A 53 -5.74 6.75 0.86
C ASP A 53 -4.48 6.19 1.56
N PHE A 54 -3.35 6.86 1.39
CA PHE A 54 -2.05 6.46 1.96
C PHE A 54 -1.66 7.41 3.12
N PRO A 55 -0.75 7.01 4.02
CA PRO A 55 -0.39 7.82 5.17
C PRO A 55 0.38 9.07 4.70
N LYS A 56 -0.13 10.24 5.08
CA LYS A 56 0.50 11.53 4.76
C LYS A 56 1.52 11.86 5.84
N ARG A 57 2.67 12.39 5.43
CA ARG A 57 3.68 12.84 6.39
C ARG A 57 3.10 14.03 7.18
N PRO A 58 3.18 14.03 8.52
CA PRO A 58 2.82 15.20 9.29
C PRO A 58 3.78 16.37 9.01
N ALA A 59 3.28 17.60 9.14
CA ALA A 59 4.11 18.79 9.00
C ALA A 59 5.25 18.78 10.04
N TRP A 60 6.44 19.19 9.60
CA TRP A 60 7.64 19.26 10.43
C TRP A 60 8.43 20.53 10.13
N SER A 61 9.24 20.98 11.08
CA SER A 61 10.18 22.10 10.92
C SER A 61 11.58 21.71 11.40
N TYR A 62 12.58 22.48 10.98
CA TYR A 62 13.98 22.29 11.41
C TYR A 62 14.20 22.49 12.91
N ASP A 63 13.23 23.09 13.62
CA ASP A 63 13.30 23.32 15.07
C ASP A 63 12.97 22.06 15.88
N ILE A 64 12.37 21.05 15.25
CA ILE A 64 11.94 19.80 15.90
C ILE A 64 13.12 18.85 15.99
N THR A 65 13.33 18.22 17.16
CA THR A 65 14.40 17.22 17.26
C THR A 65 14.06 15.98 16.45
N LYS A 66 15.09 15.25 16.02
CA LYS A 66 14.93 14.01 15.25
C LYS A 66 14.01 13.01 15.96
N GLU A 67 14.18 12.84 17.27
CA GLU A 67 13.41 11.90 18.07
C GLU A 67 11.94 12.31 18.17
N GLN A 68 11.68 13.60 18.31
CA GLN A 68 10.32 14.16 18.33
C GLN A 68 9.62 13.96 16.99
N LEU A 69 10.33 14.23 15.89
CA LEU A 69 9.82 14.02 14.54
C LEU A 69 9.53 12.53 14.28
N GLU A 70 10.47 11.64 14.61
CA GLU A 70 10.28 10.19 14.45
C GLU A 70 9.08 9.68 15.27
N LEU A 71 8.86 10.23 16.46
CA LEU A 71 7.69 9.90 17.29
C LEU A 71 6.38 10.43 16.71
N GLN A 72 6.36 11.65 16.18
CA GLN A 72 5.19 12.25 15.54
C GLN A 72 4.79 11.47 14.28
N GLU A 73 5.75 11.14 13.43
CA GLU A 73 5.56 10.30 12.25
C GLU A 73 5.00 8.92 12.61
N LYS A 74 5.53 8.30 13.67
CA LYS A 74 5.03 7.01 14.17
C LYS A 74 3.57 7.10 14.61
N ARG A 75 3.22 8.12 15.40
CA ARG A 75 1.84 8.34 15.86
C ARG A 75 0.87 8.54 14.68
N ALA A 76 1.24 9.37 13.72
CA ALA A 76 0.43 9.62 12.53
C ALA A 76 0.20 8.35 11.71
N PHE A 77 1.25 7.55 11.51
CA PHE A 77 1.15 6.28 10.80
C PHE A 77 0.29 5.26 11.54
N ASP A 78 0.44 5.14 12.87
CA ASP A 78 -0.37 4.22 13.68
C ASP A 78 -1.85 4.63 13.67
N GLN A 79 -2.16 5.93 13.75
CA GLN A 79 -3.54 6.43 13.61
C GLN A 79 -4.14 6.12 12.24
N TRP A 80 -3.37 6.33 11.17
CA TRP A 80 -3.80 5.99 9.81
C TRP A 80 -4.12 4.49 9.69
N LYS A 81 -3.26 3.62 10.22
CA LYS A 81 -3.53 2.17 10.25
C LYS A 81 -4.83 1.87 10.98
N VAL A 82 -5.04 2.41 12.18
CA VAL A 82 -6.29 2.17 12.93
C VAL A 82 -7.52 2.54 12.10
N SER A 83 -7.53 3.74 11.51
CA SER A 83 -8.62 4.18 10.64
C SER A 83 -8.82 3.24 9.43
N LEU A 84 -7.73 2.74 8.85
CA LEU A 84 -7.77 1.80 7.75
C LEU A 84 -8.34 0.43 8.16
N TYR A 85 -7.93 -0.10 9.32
CA TYR A 85 -8.44 -1.35 9.87
C TYR A 85 -9.93 -1.22 10.27
N GLU A 86 -10.37 -0.08 10.78
CA GLU A 86 -11.79 0.18 11.06
C GLU A 86 -12.62 0.22 9.77
N THR A 87 -12.10 0.85 8.73
CA THR A 87 -12.83 1.03 7.46
C THR A 87 -12.86 -0.25 6.61
N TYR A 88 -11.73 -0.98 6.55
CA TYR A 88 -11.53 -2.09 5.62
C TYR A 88 -11.24 -3.43 6.28
N GLY A 89 -11.17 -3.52 7.61
CA GLY A 89 -10.70 -4.70 8.33
C GLY A 89 -11.48 -5.98 8.08
N HIS A 90 -12.77 -5.87 7.77
CA HIS A 90 -13.62 -7.02 7.45
C HIS A 90 -13.51 -7.51 6.00
N SER A 91 -12.85 -6.74 5.11
CA SER A 91 -12.85 -6.99 3.67
C SER A 91 -11.68 -7.85 3.16
N GLY A 92 -10.73 -8.23 4.03
CA GLY A 92 -9.53 -8.99 3.64
C GLY A 92 -8.55 -8.20 2.76
N GLN A 93 -8.72 -6.88 2.67
CA GLN A 93 -7.94 -5.96 1.83
C GLN A 93 -6.69 -5.41 2.55
N LEU A 94 -6.36 -5.89 3.74
CA LEU A 94 -5.27 -5.31 4.54
C LEU A 94 -3.87 -5.76 4.08
N SER A 95 -3.79 -6.77 3.21
CA SER A 95 -2.55 -7.24 2.59
C SER A 95 -1.99 -6.28 1.52
N TRP A 96 -2.75 -5.26 1.09
CA TRP A 96 -2.36 -4.41 -0.05
C TRP A 96 -1.30 -3.35 0.26
N PHE A 97 -0.99 -3.08 1.53
CA PHE A 97 -0.09 -1.98 1.91
C PHE A 97 1.09 -2.44 2.79
N GLU A 98 2.15 -1.66 2.75
CA GLU A 98 3.38 -1.85 3.52
C GLU A 98 3.17 -1.49 4.99
N GLN A 99 3.50 -2.41 5.91
CA GLN A 99 3.35 -2.21 7.36
C GLN A 99 4.58 -1.57 8.00
N ASN A 100 5.72 -1.57 7.30
CA ASN A 100 6.96 -1.00 7.81
C ASN A 100 7.00 0.53 7.63
N LEU A 101 6.97 1.26 8.74
CA LEU A 101 7.07 2.71 8.77
C LEU A 101 8.37 3.23 8.13
N GLU A 102 9.48 2.50 8.21
CA GLU A 102 10.74 2.96 7.62
C GLU A 102 10.65 3.06 6.09
N VAL A 103 9.88 2.18 5.45
CA VAL A 103 9.63 2.25 4.00
C VAL A 103 8.80 3.49 3.67
N TRP A 104 7.76 3.78 4.45
CA TRP A 104 6.96 5.01 4.29
C TRP A 104 7.79 6.28 4.50
N ARG A 105 8.72 6.28 5.46
CA ARG A 105 9.67 7.39 5.64
C ARG A 105 10.55 7.61 4.42
N GLN A 106 10.97 6.55 3.73
CA GLN A 106 11.71 6.71 2.46
C GLN A 106 10.82 7.33 1.39
N LEU A 107 9.59 6.84 1.24
CA LEU A 107 8.64 7.41 0.30
C LEU A 107 8.41 8.90 0.58
N TRP A 108 8.17 9.30 1.82
CA TRP A 108 7.95 10.70 2.18
C TRP A 108 9.13 11.60 1.83
N ARG A 109 10.38 11.15 2.08
CA ARG A 109 11.58 11.92 1.70
C ARG A 109 11.69 12.08 0.19
N VAL A 110 11.43 11.01 -0.57
CA VAL A 110 11.43 11.06 -2.04
C VAL A 110 10.35 12.00 -2.55
N LEU A 111 9.14 11.94 -1.99
CA LEU A 111 8.03 12.81 -2.37
C LEU A 111 8.34 14.30 -2.11
N GLU A 112 8.99 14.61 -0.98
CA GLU A 112 9.37 16.00 -0.67
C GLU A 112 10.47 16.56 -1.58
N MET A 113 11.37 15.71 -2.06
CA MET A 113 12.50 16.13 -2.89
C MET A 113 12.22 16.12 -4.40
N SER A 114 11.13 15.50 -4.84
CA SER A 114 10.88 15.25 -6.26
C SER A 114 9.88 16.26 -6.85
N ASP A 115 10.26 16.89 -7.96
CA ASP A 115 9.34 17.71 -8.76
C ASP A 115 8.39 16.86 -9.63
N ILE A 116 8.85 15.67 -10.03
CA ILE A 116 8.13 14.76 -10.94
C ILE A 116 8.15 13.36 -10.35
N LEU A 117 6.99 12.70 -10.35
CA LEU A 117 6.83 11.31 -9.90
C LEU A 117 6.43 10.42 -11.08
N LEU A 118 7.21 9.36 -11.31
CA LEU A 118 6.91 8.34 -12.32
C LEU A 118 6.35 7.09 -11.63
N LEU A 119 5.09 6.74 -11.94
CA LEU A 119 4.46 5.52 -11.45
C LEU A 119 4.59 4.40 -12.47
N VAL A 120 5.37 3.37 -12.13
CA VAL A 120 5.54 2.18 -12.98
C VAL A 120 4.52 1.12 -12.54
N MET A 121 3.61 0.76 -13.45
CA MET A 121 2.56 -0.23 -13.20
C MET A 121 2.73 -1.47 -14.08
N ASP A 122 2.55 -2.66 -13.50
CA ASP A 122 2.55 -3.92 -14.24
C ASP A 122 1.13 -4.29 -14.70
N ILE A 123 0.87 -4.15 -16.00
CA ILE A 123 -0.42 -4.45 -16.64
C ILE A 123 -0.74 -5.96 -16.76
N ARG A 124 0.19 -6.84 -16.35
CA ARG A 124 -0.01 -8.30 -16.43
C ARG A 124 -0.78 -8.84 -15.23
N LYS A 125 -0.65 -8.19 -14.07
CA LYS A 125 -1.29 -8.59 -12.80
C LYS A 125 -2.48 -7.69 -12.43
N GLY A 126 -3.10 -7.04 -13.40
CA GLY A 126 -4.42 -6.47 -13.21
C GLY A 126 -5.41 -7.61 -13.01
N ARG A 127 -5.82 -7.89 -11.77
CA ARG A 127 -7.08 -8.60 -11.52
C ARG A 127 -8.18 -7.79 -12.19
N LYS A 128 -8.50 -8.10 -13.44
CA LYS A 128 -9.69 -7.76 -14.24
C LYS A 128 -10.34 -6.37 -14.15
N LYS A 129 -9.94 -5.39 -13.32
CA LYS A 129 -10.82 -4.24 -13.01
C LYS A 129 -10.22 -2.86 -12.69
N CYS A 130 -8.91 -2.62 -12.74
CA CYS A 130 -8.42 -1.25 -12.52
C CYS A 130 -7.26 -0.86 -13.43
N TYR A 131 -7.53 -0.04 -14.44
CA TYR A 131 -6.52 0.81 -15.07
C TYR A 131 -7.08 2.22 -15.26
N ARG A 132 -6.54 3.18 -14.51
CA ARG A 132 -6.49 4.57 -14.95
C ARG A 132 -5.15 5.16 -14.49
N MET A 133 -4.37 5.65 -15.45
CA MET A 133 -3.37 6.68 -15.20
C MET A 133 -4.13 7.97 -14.83
N ILE A 134 -3.86 8.49 -13.64
CA ILE A 134 -4.30 9.81 -13.20
C ILE A 134 -3.51 10.84 -14.03
N PRO A 135 -4.14 11.93 -14.54
CA PRO A 135 -3.41 13.04 -15.16
C PRO A 135 -2.50 13.77 -14.17
#